data_AF-A0A961L7L2-F1
#
_entry.id   AF-A0A961L7L2-F1
#
_cell.length_a   1.000
_cell.length_b   1.000
_cell.length_c   1.000
_cell.angle_alpha   90.00
_cell.angle_beta   90.00
_cell.angle_gamma   90.00
#
_symmetry.space_group_name_H-M   'P 1'
#
loop_
_entity.id
_entity.type
_entity.pdbx_description
1 polymer ?
#
loop_
_entity_poly.entity_id
_entity_poly.type
_entity_poly.pdbx_seq_one_letter_code
_entity_poly.pdbx_strand_id
1 'polypeptide(L)'
;IWAHAVHNVPFVALVVMARLATLPASHTEAAMDLGADRFVSFFRITLPYLKPALIGAGVFCMLLSFDDFVRSFFLGGYEPTLPVLIFSKLRSGMSPEINAIATVVLIMTAVLGIWAERSMRRMGKGT
;
A
#
# COMPACT_ATOMS: atom_id res chain seq x y z
N ILE A 1 4.43 -13.40 4.99
CA ILE A 1 4.41 -12.72 3.66
C ILE A 1 3.20 -13.13 2.83
N TRP A 2 3.04 -14.41 2.47
CA TRP A 2 1.90 -14.86 1.63
C TRP A 2 0.52 -14.52 2.18
N ALA A 3 0.30 -14.71 3.49
CA ALA A 3 -0.97 -14.34 4.12
C ALA A 3 -1.31 -12.85 3.97
N HIS A 4 -0.31 -11.98 4.15
CA HIS A 4 -0.41 -10.54 3.95
C HIS A 4 -0.68 -10.19 2.48
N ALA A 5 0.04 -10.83 1.56
CA ALA A 5 -0.14 -10.61 0.13
C ALA A 5 -1.56 -10.94 -0.32
N VAL A 6 -2.05 -12.16 -0.02
CA VAL A 6 -3.41 -12.61 -0.40
C VAL A 6 -4.49 -11.72 0.21
N HIS A 7 -4.33 -11.29 1.46
CA HIS A 7 -5.26 -10.36 2.10
C HIS A 7 -5.31 -9.00 1.42
N ASN A 8 -4.17 -8.50 0.94
CA ASN A 8 -4.03 -7.17 0.37
C ASN A 8 -4.47 -7.08 -1.10
N VAL A 9 -4.47 -8.19 -1.85
CA VAL A 9 -4.89 -8.24 -3.27
C VAL A 9 -6.21 -7.51 -3.56
N PRO A 10 -7.34 -7.79 -2.88
CA PRO A 10 -8.62 -7.16 -3.19
C PRO A 10 -8.59 -5.63 -3.01
N PHE A 11 -7.83 -5.12 -2.04
CA PHE A 11 -7.68 -3.69 -1.83
C PHE A 11 -6.88 -3.02 -2.95
N VAL A 12 -5.78 -3.64 -3.39
CA VAL A 12 -5.01 -3.16 -4.54
C VAL A 12 -5.86 -3.18 -5.80
N ALA A 13 -6.59 -4.28 -6.04
CA ALA A 13 -7.46 -4.43 -7.20
C ALA A 13 -8.52 -3.32 -7.23
N LEU A 14 -9.17 -3.03 -6.10
CA LEU A 14 -10.14 -1.94 -6.00
C LEU A 14 -9.53 -0.58 -6.37
N VAL A 15 -8.36 -0.24 -5.82
CA VAL A 15 -7.68 1.04 -6.11
C VAL A 15 -7.28 1.14 -7.58
N VAL A 16 -6.76 0.07 -8.16
CA VAL A 16 -6.36 0.02 -9.57
C VAL A 16 -7.59 0.13 -10.48
N MET A 17 -8.67 -0.59 -10.19
CA MET A 17 -9.92 -0.52 -10.97
C MET A 17 -10.53 0.88 -10.91
N ALA A 18 -10.59 1.49 -9.73
CA ALA A 18 -11.10 2.85 -9.57
C ALA A 18 -10.28 3.87 -10.37
N ARG A 19 -8.95 3.71 -10.41
CA ARG A 19 -8.08 4.58 -11.22
C ARG A 19 -8.24 4.31 -12.72
N LEU A 20 -8.32 3.04 -13.14
CA LEU A 20 -8.54 2.70 -14.55
C LEU A 20 -9.87 3.25 -15.07
N ALA A 21 -10.92 3.24 -14.26
CA ALA A 21 -12.24 3.78 -14.64
C ALA A 21 -12.21 5.28 -14.96
N THR A 22 -11.19 6.01 -14.50
CA THR A 22 -11.02 7.45 -14.80
C THR A 22 -10.12 7.73 -15.99
N LEU A 23 -9.52 6.71 -16.63
CA LEU A 23 -8.65 6.87 -17.80
C LEU A 23 -9.51 7.12 -19.06
N PRO A 24 -9.38 8.26 -19.76
CA PRO A 24 -10.04 8.46 -21.04
C PRO A 24 -9.60 7.43 -22.08
N ALA A 25 -10.56 6.74 -22.72
CA ALA A 25 -10.29 5.76 -23.77
C ALA A 25 -9.53 6.36 -24.96
N SER A 26 -9.74 7.66 -25.23
CA SER A 26 -9.09 8.42 -26.30
C SER A 26 -7.56 8.40 -26.23
N HIS A 27 -6.96 8.29 -25.04
CA HIS A 27 -5.49 8.19 -24.94
C HIS A 27 -4.97 6.87 -25.50
N THR A 28 -5.65 5.76 -25.18
CA THR A 28 -5.26 4.44 -25.68
C THR A 28 -5.61 4.27 -27.16
N GLU A 29 -6.73 4.84 -27.62
CA GLU A 29 -7.13 4.83 -29.03
C GLU A 29 -6.16 5.64 -29.89
N ALA A 30 -5.83 6.87 -29.49
CA ALA A 30 -4.86 7.70 -30.22
C ALA A 30 -3.48 7.05 -30.35
N ALA A 31 -3.06 6.26 -29.35
CA ALA A 31 -1.82 5.51 -29.41
C ALA A 31 -1.88 4.41 -30.48
N MET A 32 -3.00 3.70 -30.57
CA MET A 32 -3.21 2.68 -31.60
C MET A 32 -3.34 3.29 -32.99
N ASP A 33 -3.97 4.46 -33.11
CA ASP A 33 -4.06 5.22 -34.38
C ASP A 33 -2.67 5.65 -34.88
N LEU A 34 -1.74 5.93 -33.97
CA LEU A 34 -0.32 6.19 -34.27
C LEU A 34 0.51 4.92 -34.50
N GLY A 35 -0.14 3.74 -34.54
CA GLY A 35 0.49 2.46 -34.83
C GLY A 35 1.07 1.72 -33.62
N ALA A 36 0.80 2.17 -32.38
CA ALA A 36 1.19 1.42 -31.20
C ALA A 36 0.31 0.19 -31.00
N ASP A 37 0.91 -0.95 -30.66
CA ASP A 37 0.16 -2.14 -30.26
C ASP A 37 -0.32 -2.02 -28.80
N ARG A 38 -1.15 -2.98 -28.37
CA ARG A 38 -1.72 -2.98 -27.00
C ARG A 38 -0.66 -3.07 -25.91
N PHE A 39 0.44 -3.79 -26.15
CA PHE A 39 1.52 -3.91 -25.18
C PHE A 39 2.25 -2.57 -25.00
N VAL A 40 2.62 -1.91 -26.10
CA VAL A 40 3.25 -0.59 -26.07
C VAL A 40 2.32 0.44 -25.43
N SER A 41 1.04 0.45 -25.78
CA SER A 41 0.03 1.35 -25.19
C SER A 41 -0.11 1.14 -23.67
N PHE A 42 -0.12 -0.12 -23.20
CA PHE A 42 -0.15 -0.43 -21.78
C PHE A 42 1.07 0.16 -21.03
N PHE A 43 2.28 -0.11 -21.50
CA PHE A 43 3.49 0.33 -20.80
C PHE A 43 3.76 1.84 -20.92
N ARG A 44 3.33 2.48 -22.00
CA ARG A 44 3.57 3.92 -22.23
C ARG A 44 2.44 4.83 -21.72
N ILE A 45 1.21 4.32 -21.60
CA ILE A 45 0.05 5.14 -21.24
C ILE A 45 -0.59 4.62 -19.96
N THR A 46 -1.11 3.39 -19.99
CA THR A 46 -1.88 2.84 -18.86
C THR A 46 -1.04 2.73 -17.59
N LEU A 47 0.16 2.16 -17.66
CA LEU A 47 1.01 1.93 -16.50
C LEU A 47 1.53 3.25 -15.88
N PRO A 48 2.04 4.23 -16.64
CA PRO A 48 2.39 5.55 -16.09
C PRO A 48 1.19 6.28 -15.48
N TYR A 49 0.01 6.15 -16.09
CA TYR A 49 -1.23 6.70 -15.55
C TYR A 49 -1.65 6.06 -14.21
N LEU A 50 -1.38 4.76 -14.05
CA LEU A 50 -1.64 4.01 -12.82
C LEU A 50 -0.56 4.20 -11.75
N LYS A 51 0.67 4.60 -12.11
CA LYS A 51 1.79 4.80 -11.19
C LYS A 51 1.42 5.50 -9.86
N PRO A 52 0.73 6.67 -9.84
CA PRO A 52 0.32 7.30 -8.59
C PRO A 52 -0.58 6.41 -7.73
N ALA A 53 -1.53 5.70 -8.34
CA ALA A 53 -2.44 4.80 -7.65
C ALA A 53 -1.72 3.54 -7.12
N LEU A 54 -0.76 3.00 -7.88
CA LEU A 54 0.06 1.86 -7.44
C LEU A 54 0.95 2.22 -6.25
N ILE A 55 1.55 3.42 -6.24
CA ILE A 55 2.32 3.92 -5.09
C ILE A 55 1.41 4.06 -3.87
N GLY A 56 0.24 4.69 -4.03
CA GLY A 56 -0.74 4.85 -2.96
C GLY A 56 -1.23 3.51 -2.39
N ALA A 57 -1.61 2.58 -3.26
CA ALA A 57 -2.00 1.23 -2.88
C ALA A 57 -0.87 0.47 -2.18
N GLY A 58 0.38 0.65 -2.62
CA GLY A 58 1.55 0.06 -1.98
C GLY A 58 1.75 0.52 -0.54
N VAL A 59 1.66 1.83 -0.30
CA VAL A 59 1.72 2.37 1.08
C VAL A 59 0.54 1.88 1.91
N PHE A 60 -0.66 1.86 1.35
CA PHE A 60 -1.85 1.34 2.03
C PHE A 60 -1.69 -0.13 2.43
N CYS A 61 -1.14 -0.98 1.56
CA CYS A 61 -0.83 -2.37 1.86
C CYS A 61 0.21 -2.51 2.98
N MET A 62 1.24 -1.67 2.98
CA MET A 62 2.23 -1.64 4.06
C MET A 62 1.57 -1.30 5.41
N LEU A 63 0.69 -0.30 5.43
CA LEU A 63 -0.05 0.09 6.64
C LEU A 63 -0.94 -1.04 7.14
N LEU A 64 -1.72 -1.68 6.26
CA LEU A 64 -2.56 -2.83 6.60
C LEU A 64 -1.75 -4.00 7.14
N SER A 65 -0.62 -4.33 6.50
CA SER A 65 0.23 -5.43 6.94
C SER A 65 0.94 -5.14 8.26
N PHE A 66 1.31 -3.89 8.51
CA PHE A 66 2.01 -3.50 9.72
C PHE A 66 1.08 -3.51 10.94
N ASP A 67 -0.19 -3.13 10.78
CA ASP A 67 -1.21 -3.14 11.84
C ASP A 67 -1.77 -4.54 12.15
N ASP A 68 -1.54 -5.51 11.25
CA ASP A 68 -2.15 -6.83 11.37
C ASP A 68 -1.41 -7.76 12.34
N PHE A 69 -1.73 -7.57 13.61
CA PHE A 69 -1.31 -8.42 14.72
C PHE A 69 -1.88 -9.83 14.63
N VAL A 70 -3.20 -9.97 14.41
CA VAL A 70 -3.90 -11.26 14.51
C VAL A 70 -3.31 -12.27 13.54
N ARG A 71 -3.17 -11.89 12.26
CA ARG A 71 -2.67 -12.79 11.22
C ARG A 71 -1.18 -13.08 11.44
N SER A 72 -0.41 -12.08 11.87
CA SER A 72 1.01 -12.27 12.22
C SER A 72 1.21 -13.16 13.44
N PHE A 73 0.28 -13.16 14.40
CA PHE A 73 0.34 -13.99 15.58
C PHE A 73 -0.03 -15.45 15.27
N PHE A 74 -1.08 -15.69 14.48
CA PHE A 74 -1.56 -17.03 14.19
C PHE A 74 -0.84 -17.73 13.03
N LEU A 75 -0.40 -16.99 12.01
CA LEU A 75 0.31 -17.53 10.84
C LEU A 75 1.81 -17.19 10.86
N GLY A 76 2.30 -16.51 11.91
CA GLY A 76 3.71 -16.18 12.09
C GLY A 76 4.58 -17.40 12.39
N GLY A 77 5.88 -17.24 12.14
CA GLY A 77 6.88 -18.26 12.45
C GLY A 77 7.65 -17.96 13.75
N TYR A 78 8.83 -18.55 13.86
CA TYR A 78 9.72 -18.40 15.03
C TYR A 78 10.22 -16.96 15.25
N GLU A 79 10.26 -16.15 14.19
CA GLU A 79 10.64 -14.74 14.29
C GLU A 79 9.40 -13.87 14.50
N PRO A 80 9.20 -13.33 15.72
CA PRO A 80 8.04 -12.51 16.00
C PRO A 80 8.14 -11.17 15.26
N THR A 81 7.04 -10.77 14.62
CA THR A 81 6.92 -9.41 14.12
C THR A 81 6.86 -8.41 15.27
N LEU A 82 7.14 -7.14 14.99
CA LEU A 82 7.15 -6.09 16.02
C LEU A 82 5.85 -6.06 16.85
N PRO A 83 4.63 -6.14 16.27
CA PRO A 83 3.39 -6.23 17.06
C PRO A 83 3.32 -7.47 17.95
N VAL A 84 3.75 -8.64 17.45
CA VAL A 84 3.76 -9.90 18.21
C VAL A 84 4.74 -9.82 19.38
N LEU A 85 5.91 -9.21 19.16
CA LEU A 85 6.91 -8.99 20.20
C LEU A 85 6.40 -8.05 21.30
N ILE A 86 5.77 -6.93 20.93
CA ILE A 86 5.16 -5.99 21.88
C ILE A 86 4.11 -6.71 22.74
N PHE A 87 3.23 -7.49 22.12
CA PHE A 87 2.23 -8.28 22.83
C PHE A 87 2.85 -9.29 23.79
N SER A 88 3.88 -10.03 23.36
CA SER A 88 4.60 -10.97 24.22
C SER A 88 5.24 -10.29 25.43
N LYS A 89 5.82 -9.09 25.23
CA LYS A 89 6.41 -8.30 26.32
C LYS A 89 5.35 -7.78 27.28
N LEU A 90 4.21 -7.27 26.80
CA LEU A 90 3.09 -6.82 27.64
C LEU A 90 2.60 -7.93 28.57
N ARG A 91 2.50 -9.16 28.07
CA ARG A 91 2.09 -10.33 28.86
C ARG A 91 3.11 -10.70 29.96
N SER A 92 4.37 -10.32 29.77
CA SER A 92 5.47 -10.57 30.72
C SER A 92 5.59 -9.49 31.80
N GLY A 93 4.84 -8.39 31.69
CA GLY A 93 4.87 -7.22 32.57
C GLY A 93 4.99 -5.90 31.80
N MET A 94 4.37 -4.83 32.30
CA MET A 94 4.50 -3.50 31.69
C MET A 94 5.88 -2.90 31.97
N SER A 95 6.62 -2.54 30.91
CA SER A 95 7.84 -1.73 31.01
C SER A 95 7.68 -0.40 30.26
N PRO A 96 8.31 0.70 30.73
CA PRO A 96 8.33 1.98 30.02
C PRO A 96 8.85 1.89 28.58
N GLU A 97 9.70 0.89 28.29
CA GLU A 97 10.26 0.62 26.96
C GLU A 97 9.18 0.27 25.94
N ILE A 98 8.13 -0.45 26.36
CA ILE A 98 7.01 -0.83 25.48
C ILE A 98 6.26 0.43 25.02
N ASN A 99 6.01 1.36 25.94
CA ASN A 99 5.34 2.62 25.63
C ASN A 99 6.16 3.48 24.67
N ALA A 100 7.49 3.48 24.83
CA ALA A 100 8.39 4.19 23.92
C ALA A 100 8.32 3.61 22.50
N ILE A 101 8.40 2.29 22.35
CA ILE A 101 8.29 1.62 21.04
C ILE A 101 6.93 1.90 20.40
N ALA A 102 5.84 1.75 21.14
CA ALA A 102 4.49 2.01 20.63
C ALA A 102 4.33 3.45 20.12
N THR A 103 4.87 4.42 20.86
CA THR A 103 4.83 5.83 20.47
C THR A 103 5.63 6.09 19.18
N VAL A 104 6.85 5.53 19.06
CA VAL A 104 7.65 5.66 17.83
C VAL A 104 6.93 5.06 16.63
N VAL A 105 6.36 3.87 16.81
CA VAL A 105 5.60 3.18 15.76
C VAL A 105 4.38 3.98 15.32
N LEU A 106 3.64 4.55 16.28
CA LEU A 106 2.49 5.42 16.00
C LEU A 106 2.91 6.65 15.18
N ILE A 107 4.01 7.32 15.57
CA ILE A 107 4.52 8.48 14.84
C ILE A 107 4.95 8.10 13.42
N MET A 108 5.68 6.99 13.27
CA MET A 108 6.13 6.55 11.94
C MET A 108 4.96 6.22 11.01
N THR A 109 3.96 5.47 11.49
CA THR A 109 2.78 5.11 10.69
C THR A 109 1.94 6.35 10.33
N ALA A 110 1.78 7.30 11.26
CA ALA A 110 1.11 8.57 11.00
C ALA A 110 1.85 9.41 9.94
N VAL A 111 3.18 9.53 10.05
CA VAL A 111 4.01 10.25 9.06
C VAL A 111 3.89 9.62 7.68
N LEU A 112 3.97 8.29 7.59
CA LEU A 112 3.82 7.57 6.32
C LEU A 112 2.43 7.77 5.70
N GLY A 113 1.38 7.71 6.52
CA GLY A 113 0.01 7.96 6.06
C GLY A 113 -0.19 9.38 5.53
N ILE A 114 0.24 10.39 6.29
CA ILE A 114 0.16 11.81 5.88
C ILE A 114 0.98 12.07 4.62
N TRP A 115 2.19 11.48 4.53
CA TRP A 115 3.03 11.59 3.35
C TRP A 115 2.37 10.99 2.11
N ALA A 116 1.77 9.80 2.24
CA ALA A 116 1.06 9.14 1.15
C ALA A 116 -0.12 9.99 0.66
N GLU A 117 -0.93 10.50 1.58
CA GLU A 117 -2.06 11.37 1.26
C GLU A 117 -1.60 12.63 0.51
N ARG A 118 -0.53 13.29 1.01
CA ARG A 118 -0.01 14.51 0.40
C ARG A 118 0.60 14.26 -0.99
N SER A 119 1.30 13.13 -1.18
CA SER A 119 1.83 12.73 -2.48
C SER A 119 0.72 12.44 -3.49
N MET A 120 -0.33 11.72 -3.09
CA MET A 120 -1.50 11.48 -3.94
C MET A 120 -2.22 12.77 -4.33
N ARG A 121 -2.46 13.68 -3.39
CA ARG A 121 -3.10 14.98 -3.66
C ARG A 121 -2.29 15.84 -4.65
N ARG A 122 -0.96 15.77 -4.61
CA ARG A 122 -0.09 16.49 -5.55
C ARG A 122 -0.14 15.91 -6.97
N MET A 123 -0.20 14.59 -7.08
CA MET A 123 -0.27 13.92 -8.38
C MET A 123 -1.63 14.09 -9.08
N GLY A 124 -2.72 14.24 -8.33
CA GLY A 124 -4.06 14.51 -8.89
C GLY A 124 -4.27 15.93 -9.44
N LYS A 125 -3.35 16.87 -9.24
CA LYS A 125 -3.44 18.26 -9.75
C LYS A 125 -2.68 18.48 -11.07
N GLY A 126 -1.96 17.48 -11.58
CA GLY A 126 -1.04 17.61 -12.72
C GLY A 126 -1.46 16.90 -14.00
N THR A 127 -2.70 16.41 -14.09
CA THR A 127 -3.25 15.71 -15.27
C THR A 127 -4.60 16.28 -15.63
#